data_AF-A0A259BJD8-F1
#
_entry.id   AF-A0A259BJD8-F1
#
_cell.length_a   1.000
_cell.length_b   1.000
_cell.length_c   1.000
_cell.angle_alpha   90.00
_cell.angle_beta   90.00
_cell.angle_gamma   90.00
#
_symmetry.space_group_name_H-M   'P 1'
#
loop_
_entity.id
_entity.type
_entity.pdbx_description
1 polymer ?
#
loop_
_entity_poly.entity_id
_entity_poly.type
_entity_poly.pdbx_seq_one_letter_code
_entity_poly.pdbx_strand_id
1 'polypeptide(L)' 'MHDKQAEIPDGMPAIRTIAMPADTNPSGDIFGGWLMSQMDLAAGNIA' A
#
# COMPACT_ATOMS: atom_id res chain seq x y z
N MET A 1 14.68 12.53 -15.24
CA MET A 1 13.64 12.17 -14.25
C MET A 1 14.12 12.71 -12.92
N HIS A 2 13.46 13.70 -12.33
CA HIS A 2 13.82 14.16 -10.98
C HIS A 2 13.16 13.18 -10.00
N ASP A 3 13.95 12.34 -9.35
CA ASP A 3 13.47 11.50 -8.26
C ASP A 3 13.11 12.41 -7.09
N LYS A 4 11.81 12.71 -6.94
CA LYS A 4 11.31 13.42 -5.77
C LYS A 4 11.50 12.48 -4.58
N GLN A 5 12.46 12.79 -3.74
CA GLN A 5 12.71 12.04 -2.51
C GLN A 5 11.43 12.07 -1.69
N ALA A 6 10.80 10.91 -1.52
CA ALA A 6 9.60 10.79 -0.71
C ALA A 6 9.99 10.95 0.76
N GLU A 7 9.53 12.01 1.41
CA GLU A 7 9.62 12.14 2.85
C GLU A 7 8.73 11.07 3.49
N ILE A 8 9.28 10.36 4.47
CA ILE A 8 8.51 9.40 5.25
C ILE A 8 7.54 10.21 6.12
N PRO A 9 6.22 9.95 6.05
CA PRO A 9 5.26 10.67 6.87
C PRO A 9 5.55 10.52 8.37
N ASP A 10 5.41 11.62 9.11
CA ASP A 10 5.50 11.60 10.57
C ASP A 10 4.32 10.83 11.16
N GLY A 11 4.59 9.73 11.87
CA GLY A 11 3.58 8.94 12.58
C GLY A 11 3.80 7.42 12.52
N MET A 12 3.03 6.68 13.32
CA MET A 12 2.99 5.22 13.21
C MET A 12 2.11 4.81 12.03
N PRO A 13 2.54 3.83 11.21
CA PRO A 13 1.71 3.33 10.12
C PRO A 13 0.46 2.66 10.68
N ALA A 14 -0.70 2.97 10.08
CA ALA A 14 -1.98 2.37 10.48
C ALA A 14 -2.02 0.86 10.28
N ILE A 15 -1.38 0.37 9.21
CA ILE A 15 -1.16 -1.05 8.92
C ILE A 15 0.22 -1.26 8.30
N ARG A 16 0.78 -2.46 8.46
CA ARG A 16 2.00 -2.91 7.78
C ARG A 16 1.77 -4.34 7.29
N THR A 17 1.92 -4.56 5.99
CA THR A 17 1.78 -5.87 5.35
C THR A 17 2.88 -6.12 4.33
N ILE A 18 3.06 -7.36 3.92
CA ILE A 18 3.98 -7.78 2.86
C ILE A 18 3.13 -8.12 1.63
N ALA A 19 3.44 -7.51 0.50
CA ALA A 19 2.86 -7.92 -0.78
C ALA A 19 3.43 -9.29 -1.19
N MET A 20 2.54 -10.21 -1.54
CA MET A 20 2.87 -11.58 -1.92
C MET A 20 2.63 -11.81 -3.42
N PRO A 21 3.19 -12.88 -4.02
CA PRO A 21 2.95 -13.19 -5.44
C PRO A 21 1.47 -13.34 -5.82
N ALA A 22 0.60 -13.71 -4.88
CA ALA A 22 -0.84 -13.81 -5.12
C ALA A 22 -1.53 -12.44 -5.27
N ASP A 23 -0.89 -11.35 -4.83
CA ASP A 23 -1.43 -9.99 -4.88
C ASP A 23 -1.13 -9.28 -6.21
N THR A 24 -0.43 -9.96 -7.13
CA THR A 24 -0.09 -9.40 -8.44
C THR A 24 -1.24 -9.52 -9.44
N ASN A 25 -1.32 -8.58 -10.37
CA ASN A 25 -2.15 -8.67 -11.57
C ASN A 25 -1.49 -9.61 -12.62
N PRO A 26 -2.14 -9.92 -13.76
CA PRO A 26 -1.56 -10.77 -14.81
C PRO A 26 -0.27 -10.25 -15.45
N SER A 27 0.05 -8.96 -15.29
CA SER A 27 1.31 -8.35 -15.73
C SER A 27 2.45 -8.54 -14.72
N GLY A 28 2.15 -9.02 -13.50
CA GLY A 28 3.12 -9.22 -12.43
C GLY A 28 3.30 -8.01 -11.50
N ASP A 29 2.60 -6.90 -11.75
CA ASP A 29 2.58 -5.74 -10.86
C ASP A 29 1.57 -5.95 -9.73
N ILE A 30 1.72 -5.23 -8.62
CA ILE A 30 0.72 -5.26 -7.55
C ILE A 30 -0.64 -4.81 -8.07
N PHE A 31 -1.67 -5.62 -7.83
CA PHE A 31 -3.01 -5.33 -8.28
C PHE A 31 -3.58 -4.11 -7.54
N GLY A 32 -4.11 -3.14 -8.30
CA GLY A 32 -4.65 -1.91 -7.73
C GLY A 32 -5.82 -2.13 -6.77
N GLY A 33 -6.65 -3.15 -7.01
CA GLY A 33 -7.75 -3.49 -6.10
C GLY A 33 -7.26 -4.00 -4.74
N TRP A 34 -6.15 -4.75 -4.70
CA TRP A 34 -5.53 -5.16 -3.44
C TRP A 34 -5.04 -3.94 -2.66
N LEU A 35 -4.38 -2.99 -3.33
CA LEU A 35 -3.90 -1.75 -2.71
C LEU A 35 -5.06 -0.93 -2.11
N MET A 36 -6.17 -0.79 -2.84
CA MET A 36 -7.36 -0.09 -2.35
C MET A 36 -7.98 -0.78 -1.13
N SER A 37 -8.06 -2.11 -1.12
CA SER A 37 -8.54 -2.86 0.04
C SER A 37 -7.65 -2.66 1.27
N GLN A 38 -6.33 -2.56 1.10
CA GLN A 38 -5.42 -2.23 2.20
C GLN A 38 -5.68 -0.81 2.75
N MET A 39 -6.00 0.16 1.89
CA MET A 39 -6.36 1.52 2.33
C MET A 39 -7.68 1.53 3.11
N ASP A 40 -8.68 0.77 2.66
CA ASP A 40 -9.96 0.62 3.36
C ASP A 40 -9.79 -0.01 4.75
N LEU A 41 -9.01 -1.10 4.84
CA LEU A 41 -8.66 -1.73 6.10
C LEU A 41 -7.92 -0.77 7.05
N ALA A 42 -6.99 0.03 6.52
CA ALA A 42 -6.27 1.02 7.31
C ALA A 42 -7.21 2.10 7.87
N ALA A 43 -8.12 2.63 7.03
CA ALA A 43 -9.08 3.64 7.44
C ALA A 43 -10.04 3.11 8.50
N GLY A 44 -10.53 1.87 8.34
CA GLY A 44 -11.40 1.21 9.32
C GLY A 44 -10.73 0.97 10.67
N ASN A 45 -9.40 0.81 10.72
CA ASN A 45 -8.65 0.64 11.97
C ASN A 45 -8.36 1.96 12.72
N ILE A 46 -8.44 3.11 12.05
CA ILE A 46 -8.17 4.44 12.63
C ILE A 46 -9.46 5.12 13.14
N ALA A 47 -10.63 4.69 12.67
CA ALA A 47 -11.95 5.23 13.05
C ALA A 47 -12.37 4.81 14.47
#